data_AF-A0A0L0F7F3-F1
#
_entry.id   AF-A0A0L0F7F3-F1
#
_cell.length_a   1.000
_cell.length_b   1.000
_cell.length_c   1.000
_cell.angle_alpha   90.00
_cell.angle_beta   90.00
_cell.angle_gamma   90.00
#
_symmetry.space_group_name_H-M   'P 1'
#
loop_
_entity.id
_entity.type
_entity.pdbx_description
1 polymer ?
#
loop_
_entity_poly.entity_id
_entity_poly.type
_entity_poly.pdbx_seq_one_letter_code
_entity_poly.pdbx_strand_id
1 'polypeptide(L)' 'MANKQDLPGAVDDEQIKEILRLKDIKSHHWHIEACSAVTGEALQDGMQWIVRDIQSRVYLLD' A
#
# COMPACT_ATOMS: atom_id res chain seq x y z
N MET A 1 -3.18 -1.12 0.73
CA MET A 1 -3.96 -0.25 1.64
C MET A 1 -4.22 -1.00 2.95
N ALA A 2 -3.77 -0.47 4.08
CA ALA A 2 -4.16 -0.89 5.43
C ALA A 2 -5.23 0.09 5.94
N ASN A 3 -6.50 -0.22 5.67
CA ASN A 3 -7.61 0.71 5.88
C ASN A 3 -8.13 0.71 7.33
N LYS A 4 -8.91 1.75 7.67
CA LYS A 4 -9.57 1.99 8.96
C LYS A 4 -8.62 2.37 10.10
N GLN A 5 -7.51 3.03 9.78
CA GLN A 5 -6.54 3.50 10.77
C GLN A 5 -7.10 4.59 11.70
N ASP A 6 -8.28 5.13 11.41
CA ASP A 6 -9.05 6.02 12.29
C ASP A 6 -9.68 5.31 13.50
N LEU A 7 -9.78 3.97 13.48
CA LEU A 7 -10.45 3.22 14.55
C LEU A 7 -9.51 2.85 15.69
N PRO A 8 -9.97 2.92 16.95
CA PRO A 8 -9.23 2.37 18.07
C PRO A 8 -9.07 0.86 17.90
N GLY A 9 -7.82 0.37 17.97
CA GLY A 9 -7.48 -1.04 17.78
C GLY A 9 -7.23 -1.44 16.34
N ALA A 10 -7.13 -0.49 15.40
CA ALA A 10 -6.58 -0.78 14.08
C ALA A 10 -5.16 -1.34 14.22
N VAL A 11 -4.87 -2.40 13.46
CA VAL A 11 -3.55 -3.02 13.39
C VAL A 11 -2.67 -2.13 12.52
N ASP A 12 -1.45 -1.84 12.98
CA ASP A 12 -0.50 -1.04 12.21
C ASP A 12 -0.04 -1.76 10.94
N ASP A 13 0.44 -1.00 9.96
CA ASP A 13 0.81 -1.53 8.67
C ASP A 13 2.05 -2.44 8.70
N GLU A 14 2.98 -2.26 9.65
CA GLU A 14 4.13 -3.17 9.87
C GLU A 14 3.68 -4.54 10.39
N GLN A 15 2.75 -4.58 11.33
CA GLN A 15 2.13 -5.83 11.78
C GLN A 15 1.35 -6.49 10.65
N ILE A 16 0.62 -5.73 9.83
CA ILE A 16 -0.07 -6.27 8.66
C ILE A 16 0.95 -6.83 7.64
N LYS A 17 2.08 -6.13 7.41
CA LYS A 17 3.19 -6.60 6.56
C LYS A 17 3.69 -7.97 7.00
N GLU A 18 3.89 -8.15 8.30
CA GLU A 18 4.33 -9.40 8.92
C GLU A 18 3.28 -10.51 8.76
N ILE A 19 2.03 -10.26 9.17
CA ILE A 19 0.93 -11.25 9.16
C ILE A 19 0.65 -11.77 7.75
N LEU A 20 0.65 -10.87 6.76
CA LEU A 20 0.42 -11.21 5.37
C LEU A 20 1.68 -11.66 4.63
N ARG A 21 2.84 -11.62 5.31
CA ARG A 21 4.15 -11.98 4.75
C ARG A 21 4.45 -11.25 3.44
N LEU A 22 4.16 -9.96 3.37
CA LEU A 22 4.30 -9.19 2.13
C LEU A 22 5.74 -9.19 1.61
N LYS A 23 6.73 -9.24 2.52
CA LYS A 23 8.16 -9.32 2.17
C LYS A 23 8.54 -10.58 1.39
N ASP A 24 7.75 -11.65 1.49
CA ASP A 24 7.99 -12.91 0.79
C ASP A 24 7.54 -12.86 -0.67
N ILE A 25 6.71 -11.88 -1.04
CA ILE A 25 6.24 -11.70 -2.42
C ILE A 25 7.41 -11.22 -3.28
N LYS A 26 7.83 -12.08 -4.23
CA LYS A 26 8.86 -11.77 -5.24
C LYS A 26 8.32 -11.65 -6.66
N SER A 27 7.08 -12.09 -6.89
CA SER A 27 6.48 -12.16 -8.23
C SER A 27 5.89 -10.83 -8.71
N HIS A 28 5.60 -9.90 -7.79
CA HIS A 28 4.98 -8.61 -8.10
C HIS A 28 5.56 -7.51 -7.21
N HIS A 29 5.53 -6.28 -7.70
CA HIS A 29 5.76 -5.10 -6.88
C HIS A 29 4.55 -4.90 -5.97
N TRP A 30 4.81 -4.46 -4.73
CA TRP A 30 3.76 -4.20 -3.76
C TRP A 30 4.14 -3.01 -2.90
N HIS A 31 3.11 -2.38 -2.35
CA HIS A 31 3.20 -1.31 -1.35
C HIS A 31 2.01 -1.40 -0.41
N ILE A 32 2.24 -1.01 0.82
CA ILE A 32 1.20 -0.91 1.84
C ILE A 32 1.24 0.51 2.40
N GLU A 33 0.05 1.07 2.54
CA GLU A 33 -0.16 2.44 2.97
C GLU A 33 -1.22 2.40 4.07
N ALA A 34 -0.87 2.88 5.26
CA ALA A 34 -1.81 3.07 6.36
C ALA A 34 -2.78 4.20 5.98
N CYS A 35 -4.09 3.93 5.97
CA CYS A 35 -5.05 4.91 5.47
C CYS A 35 -6.38 4.87 6.21
N SER A 36 -7.19 5.90 5.98
CA SER A 36 -8.62 5.87 6.30
C SER A 36 -9.44 6.35 5.10
N ALA A 37 -10.29 5.46 4.59
CA ALA A 37 -11.27 5.82 3.57
C ALA A 37 -12.32 6.82 4.09
N VAL A 38 -12.53 6.90 5.41
CA VAL A 38 -13.50 7.81 6.03
C VAL A 38 -12.96 9.23 6.09
N THR A 39 -11.70 9.40 6.48
CA THR A 39 -11.06 10.72 6.56
C THR A 39 -10.40 11.16 5.25
N GLY A 40 -10.11 10.21 4.35
CA GLY A 40 -9.37 10.44 3.13
C GLY A 40 -7.84 10.41 3.30
N GLU A 41 -7.35 10.19 4.52
CA GLU A 41 -5.92 10.17 4.83
C GLU A 41 -5.17 9.08 4.04
N ALA A 42 -4.04 9.47 3.46
CA ALA A 42 -3.10 8.67 2.67
C ALA A 42 -3.67 7.95 1.42
N LEU A 43 -4.93 8.21 1.05
CA LEU A 43 -5.50 7.64 -0.18
C LEU A 43 -4.75 8.11 -1.43
N GLN A 44 -4.43 9.41 -1.49
CA GLN A 44 -3.70 9.98 -2.63
C GLN A 44 -2.28 9.41 -2.73
N ASP A 45 -1.60 9.22 -1.61
CA ASP A 45 -0.24 8.68 -1.58
C ASP A 45 -0.19 7.24 -2.08
N GLY A 46 -1.13 6.40 -1.60
CA GLY A 46 -1.29 5.03 -2.08
C GLY A 46 -1.57 4.97 -3.59
N MET A 47 -2.45 5.83 -4.11
CA MET A 47 -2.72 5.91 -5.54
C MET A 47 -1.52 6.41 -6.34
N GLN A 48 -0.79 7.39 -5.82
CA GLN A 48 0.40 7.95 -6.47
C GLN A 48 1.51 6.92 -6.60
N TRP A 49 1.66 6.02 -5.62
CA TRP A 49 2.57 4.88 -5.72
C TRP A 49 2.21 3.95 -6.89
N ILE A 50 0.94 3.56 -7.00
CA ILE A 50 0.46 2.67 -8.07
C ILE A 50 0.75 3.28 -9.44
N VAL A 51 0.46 4.57 -9.62
CA VAL A 51 0.71 5.27 -10.89
C VAL A 51 2.19 5.27 -11.24
N ARG A 52 3.07 5.60 -10.29
CA ARG A 52 4.54 5.61 -10.51
C ARG A 52 5.07 4.22 -10.86
N ASP A 53 4.60 3.21 -10.14
CA ASP A 53 4.99 1.81 -10.33
C ASP A 53 4.55 1.28 -11.72
N ILE A 54 3.32 1.60 -12.15
CA ILE A 54 2.85 1.29 -13.51
C ILE A 54 3.69 2.02 -14.56
N GLN A 55 3.92 3.33 -14.39
CA GLN A 55 4.73 4.12 -15.31
C GLN A 55 6.13 3.51 -15.47
N SER A 56 6.80 3.17 -14.36
CA SER A 56 8.13 2.55 -14.39
C SER A 56 8.15 1.26 -15.19
N ARG A 57 7.09 0.43 -15.13
CA ARG A 57 7.03 -0.81 -15.90
C ARG A 57 6.79 -0.59 -17.38
N VAL A 58 5.90 0.35 -17.73
CA VAL A 58 5.61 0.65 -19.14
C VAL A 58 6.85 1.20 -19.82
N TYR A 59 7.56 2.14 -19.19
CA TYR A 59 8.79 2.72 -19.75
C TYR A 59 9.99 1.75 -19.79
N LEU A 60 9.97 0.66 -19.04
CA LEU A 60 11.00 -0.40 -19.13
C LEU A 60 10.71 -1.42 -20.25
N LEU A 61 9.52 -1.38 -20.84
CA LEU A 61 9.10 -2.26 -21.93
C LEU A 61 9.28 -1.62 -23.32
N ASP A 62 9.65 -0.34 -23.37
CA ASP A 62 10.10 0.39 -24.57
C ASP A 62 11.64 0.43 -24.65
#